data_AF-A0A7W6Y2Q0-F1
#
_entry.id   AF-A0A7W6Y2Q0-F1
#
_cell.length_a   1.000
_cell.length_b   1.000
_cell.length_c   1.000
_cell.angle_alpha   90.00
_cell.angle_beta   90.00
_cell.angle_gamma   90.00
#
_symmetry.space_group_name_H-M   'P 1'
#
loop_
_entity.id
_entity.type
_entity.pdbx_description
1 polymer ?
#
loop_
_entity_poly.entity_id
_entity_poly.type
_entity_poly.pdbx_seq_one_letter_code
_entity_poly.pdbx_strand_id
1 'polypeptide(L)'
;MMYRKSAVFVPLPNGDMVSLTNVFGLKALPDGRVVLLGEDSNSLASFDPEEYSGVLRDEAIKALRRMIIDVSEGKRPALPEWMAFE
;
A
#
# COMPACT_ATOMS: atom_id res chain seq x y z
N MET A 1 -12.28 24.80 7.21
CA MET A 1 -11.50 24.63 5.98
C MET A 1 -11.08 23.16 5.94
N MET A 2 -11.84 22.30 5.26
CA MET A 2 -11.50 20.88 5.16
C MET A 2 -10.27 20.74 4.26
N TYR A 3 -9.15 20.31 4.83
CA TYR A 3 -7.97 19.92 4.05
C TYR A 3 -8.40 18.72 3.18
N ARG A 4 -8.59 18.92 1.88
CA ARG A 4 -8.81 17.80 0.96
C ARG A 4 -7.46 17.07 0.87
N LYS A 5 -7.26 16.05 1.72
CA LYS A 5 -6.12 15.12 1.55
C LYS A 5 -6.21 14.62 0.11
N SER A 6 -5.22 14.96 -0.71
CA SER A 6 -5.14 14.43 -2.06
C SER A 6 -5.07 12.92 -1.95
N ALA A 7 -6.03 12.22 -2.56
CA ALA A 7 -6.06 10.78 -2.54
C ALA A 7 -4.80 10.25 -3.23
N VAL A 8 -4.02 9.44 -2.52
CA VAL A 8 -2.82 8.80 -3.06
C VAL A 8 -3.19 7.38 -3.45
N PHE A 9 -3.27 7.14 -4.75
CA PHE A 9 -3.54 5.82 -5.30
C PHE A 9 -2.24 5.11 -5.66
N VAL A 10 -2.13 3.84 -5.33
CA VAL A 10 -0.98 2.99 -5.67
C VAL A 10 -1.45 1.70 -6.33
N PRO A 11 -0.72 1.20 -7.32
CA PRO A 11 -1.04 -0.07 -7.95
C PRO A 11 -0.51 -1.24 -7.11
N LEU A 12 -1.33 -2.26 -7.01
CA LEU A 12 -1.01 -3.57 -6.47
C LEU A 12 -0.65 -4.53 -7.61
N PRO A 13 0.09 -5.61 -7.35
CA PRO A 13 0.61 -6.48 -8.42
C PRO A 13 -0.49 -7.28 -9.12
N ASN A 14 -1.64 -7.45 -8.46
CA ASN A 14 -2.86 -8.03 -9.03
C ASN A 14 -3.64 -7.07 -9.95
N GLY A 15 -3.14 -5.85 -10.18
CA GLY A 15 -3.78 -4.81 -11.01
C GLY A 15 -4.74 -3.89 -10.28
N ASP A 16 -4.99 -4.11 -8.97
CA ASP A 16 -5.86 -3.25 -8.19
C ASP A 16 -5.21 -1.88 -7.92
N MET A 17 -6.01 -0.82 -7.92
CA MET A 17 -5.60 0.50 -7.46
C MET A 17 -6.15 0.76 -6.05
N VAL A 18 -5.28 0.93 -5.06
CA VAL A 18 -5.68 1.18 -3.67
C VAL A 18 -5.38 2.62 -3.26
N SER A 19 -6.35 3.26 -2.60
CA SER A 19 -6.15 4.58 -1.98
C SER A 19 -5.42 4.42 -0.65
N LEU A 20 -4.13 4.73 -0.60
CA LEU A 20 -3.34 4.75 0.65
C LEU A 20 -3.86 5.77 1.65
N THR A 21 -4.60 6.79 1.20
CA THR A 21 -5.25 7.74 2.10
C THR A 21 -6.28 7.09 3.02
N ASN A 22 -6.84 5.96 2.60
CA ASN A 22 -7.82 5.20 3.38
C ASN A 22 -7.17 4.02 4.12
N VAL A 23 -5.87 3.79 3.97
CA VAL A 23 -5.16 2.66 4.60
C VAL A 23 -4.58 3.10 5.94
N PHE A 24 -4.91 2.36 6.99
CA PHE A 24 -4.47 2.60 8.37
C PHE A 24 -3.55 1.50 8.89
N GLY A 25 -3.50 0.37 8.18
CA GLY A 25 -2.64 -0.74 8.57
C GLY A 25 -2.44 -1.74 7.45
N LEU A 26 -1.53 -2.67 7.70
CA LEU A 26 -1.32 -3.85 6.87
C LEU A 26 -1.11 -5.06 7.76
N LYS A 27 -1.54 -6.22 7.28
CA LYS A 27 -1.40 -7.50 7.98
C LYS A 27 -0.90 -8.55 7.00
N ALA A 28 0.21 -9.20 7.34
CA ALA A 28 0.65 -10.40 6.65
C ALA A 28 -0.20 -11.60 7.09
N LEU A 29 -0.70 -12.38 6.14
CA LEU A 29 -1.43 -13.61 6.37
C LEU A 29 -0.47 -14.83 6.40
N PRO A 30 -0.89 -15.94 7.02
CA PRO A 30 -0.08 -17.18 7.05
C PRO A 30 0.20 -17.77 5.66
N ASP A 31 -0.64 -17.47 4.68
CA ASP A 31 -0.53 -17.96 3.30
C ASP A 31 0.40 -17.10 2.42
N GLY A 32 1.10 -16.11 2.99
CA GLY A 32 2.02 -15.25 2.25
C GLY A 32 1.42 -13.90 1.84
N ARG A 33 0.10 -13.82 1.67
CA ARG A 33 -0.58 -12.60 1.22
C ARG A 33 -0.53 -11.48 2.25
N VAL A 34 -0.74 -10.25 1.78
CA VAL A 34 -0.84 -9.04 2.62
C VAL A 34 -2.23 -8.45 2.44
N VAL A 35 -2.85 -8.07 3.56
CA VAL A 35 -4.13 -7.37 3.60
C VAL A 35 -3.89 -5.92 4.02
N LEU A 36 -4.43 -4.97 3.26
CA LEU A 36 -4.48 -3.56 3.62
C LEU A 36 -5.79 -3.28 4.38
N LEU A 37 -5.66 -2.61 5.52
CA LEU A 37 -6.76 -2.38 6.46
C LEU A 37 -7.17 -0.91 6.47
N GLY A 38 -8.48 -0.67 6.47
CA GLY A 38 -9.09 0.64 6.68
C GLY A 38 -9.22 1.01 8.16
N GLU A 39 -9.83 2.16 8.43
CA GLU A 39 -9.97 2.75 9.78
C GLU A 39 -10.66 1.77 10.76
N ASP A 40 -11.73 1.11 10.33
CA ASP A 40 -12.49 0.15 11.14
C ASP A 40 -11.94 -1.28 11.04
N SER A 41 -10.65 -1.43 10.69
CA SER A 41 -10.02 -2.73 10.42
C SER A 41 -10.70 -3.55 9.32
N ASN A 42 -11.50 -2.91 8.46
CA ASN A 42 -12.09 -3.54 7.29
C ASN A 42 -11.01 -3.79 6.23
N SER A 43 -11.12 -4.92 5.52
CA SER A 43 -10.22 -5.23 4.42
C SER A 43 -10.50 -4.30 3.23
N LEU A 44 -9.50 -3.56 2.78
CA LEU A 44 -9.58 -2.69 1.61
C LEU A 44 -9.05 -3.37 0.35
N ALA A 45 -7.97 -4.13 0.49
CA ALA A 45 -7.36 -4.88 -0.59
C ALA A 45 -6.52 -6.03 -0.02
N SER A 46 -6.29 -7.05 -0.82
CA SER A 46 -5.36 -8.13 -0.51
C SER A 46 -4.58 -8.51 -1.76
N PHE A 47 -3.27 -8.70 -1.63
CA PHE A 47 -2.40 -9.06 -2.75
C PHE A 47 -1.28 -9.98 -2.26
N ASP A 48 -0.65 -10.68 -3.20
CA ASP A 48 0.56 -11.44 -2.92
C ASP A 48 1.79 -10.56 -3.23
N PRO A 49 2.64 -10.22 -2.23
CA PRO A 49 3.83 -9.43 -2.48
C PRO A 49 4.85 -10.09 -3.41
N GLU A 50 4.82 -11.42 -3.56
CA GLU A 50 5.72 -12.14 -4.46
C GLU A 50 5.35 -11.97 -5.94
N GLU A 51 4.16 -11.44 -6.25
CA GLU A 51 3.78 -11.06 -7.61
C GLU A 51 4.48 -9.77 -8.09
N TYR A 52 5.12 -9.01 -7.20
CA TYR A 52 5.99 -7.92 -7.62
C TYR A 52 7.27 -8.49 -8.25
N SER A 53 7.46 -8.21 -9.55
CA SER A 53 8.61 -8.69 -10.30
C SER A 53 9.94 -8.17 -9.73
N GLY A 54 10.82 -9.08 -9.33
CA GLY A 54 12.18 -8.74 -8.87
C GLY A 54 12.26 -8.12 -7.48
N VAL A 55 11.20 -8.23 -6.66
CA VAL A 55 11.15 -7.64 -5.32
C VAL A 55 10.92 -8.73 -4.29
N LEU A 56 11.69 -8.72 -3.20
CA LEU A 56 11.45 -9.65 -2.09
C LEU A 56 10.20 -9.25 -1.30
N ARG A 57 9.43 -10.24 -0.81
CA ARG A 57 8.23 -10.03 0.02
C ARG A 57 8.44 -8.99 1.14
N ASP A 58 9.51 -9.13 1.90
CA ASP A 58 9.81 -8.23 3.02
C ASP A 58 10.14 -6.80 2.57
N GLU A 59 10.73 -6.64 1.39
CA GLU A 59 11.02 -5.32 0.81
C GLU A 59 9.74 -4.65 0.34
N ALA A 60 8.85 -5.39 -0.33
CA ALA A 60 7.53 -4.89 -0.73
C ALA A 60 6.70 -4.44 0.49
N ILE A 61 6.68 -5.26 1.56
CA ILE A 61 5.98 -4.92 2.81
C ILE A 61 6.59 -3.68 3.47
N LYS A 62 7.93 -3.58 3.54
CA LYS A 62 8.62 -2.41 4.12
C LYS A 62 8.31 -1.14 3.33
N ALA A 63 8.34 -1.21 2.00
CA ALA A 63 8.03 -0.08 1.13
C ALA A 63 6.58 0.40 1.35
N LEU A 64 5.60 -0.50 1.29
CA LEU A 64 4.19 -0.15 1.53
C LEU A 64 3.96 0.44 2.93
N ARG A 65 4.58 -0.16 3.96
CA ARG A 65 4.50 0.38 5.32
C ARG A 65 5.02 1.81 5.40
N ARG A 66 6.14 2.07 4.72
CA ARG A 66 6.72 3.41 4.67
C ARG A 66 5.80 4.40 3.97
N MET A 67 5.22 4.01 2.84
CA MET A 67 4.29 4.85 2.09
C MET A 67 3.03 5.19 2.89
N ILE A 68 2.47 4.21 3.62
CA ILE A 68 1.33 4.44 4.53
C ILE A 68 1.68 5.46 5.61
N ILE A 69 2.87 5.34 6.23
CA ILE A 69 3.36 6.29 7.24
C ILE A 69 3.49 7.70 6.62
N ASP A 70 4.14 7.83 5.46
CA ASP A 70 4.32 9.12 4.79
C ASP A 70 2.96 9.78 4.47
N VAL A 71 2.00 9.02 3.96
CA VAL A 71 0.62 9.52 3.69
C VAL A 71 -0.10 9.90 4.99
N SER A 72 0.09 9.16 6.07
CA SER A 72 -0.50 9.48 7.37
C SER A 72 0.00 10.83 7.91
N GLU A 73 1.29 11.14 7.67
CA GLU A 73 1.96 12.38 8.01
C GLU A 73 1.65 13.53 7.02
N GLY A 74 0.83 13.28 6.00
CA GLY A 74 0.50 14.29 4.98
C GLY A 74 1.62 14.52 3.96
N LYS A 75 2.61 13.62 3.90
CA LYS A 75 3.69 13.65 2.91
C LYS A 75 3.27 12.92 1.65
N ARG A 76 3.90 13.28 0.53
CA ARG A 76 3.79 12.52 -0.72
C ARG A 76 4.73 11.30 -0.61
N PRO A 77 4.22 10.07 -0.65
CA PRO A 77 5.09 8.90 -0.57
C PRO A 77 5.94 8.78 -1.83
N ALA A 78 7.16 8.29 -1.68
CA ALA A 78 7.99 7.89 -2.81
C ALA A 78 7.50 6.52 -3.30
N LEU A 79 7.06 6.44 -4.55
CA LEU A 79 6.77 5.14 -5.17
C LEU A 79 8.10 4.47 -5.53
N PRO A 80 8.33 3.22 -5.10
CA PRO A 80 9.47 2.46 -5.57
C PRO A 80 9.43 2.28 -7.10
N GLU A 81 10.60 2.22 -7.75
CA GLU A 81 10.70 2.09 -9.22
C GLU A 81 9.95 0.86 -9.74
N TRP A 82 10.04 -0.26 -9.03
CA TRP A 82 9.35 -1.51 -9.35
C TRP A 82 7.81 -1.44 -9.20
N MET A 83 7.28 -0.37 -8.62
CA MET A 83 5.85 -0.12 -8.42
C MET A 83 5.32 0.97 -9.37
N ALA A 84 6.21 1.68 -10.07
CA ALA A 84 5.84 2.64 -11.10
C ALA A 84 5.58 1.89 -12.41
N PHE A 85 4.36 1.99 -12.93
CA PHE A 85 4.08 1.61 -14.31
C PHE A 85 4.62 2.74 -15.21
N GLU A 86 5.32 2.38 -16.29
CA GLU A 86 5.52 3.28 -17.44
C GLU A 86 4.20 3.56 -18.16
#